data_AF-A0A662Q993-F1
#
_entry.id   AF-A0A662Q993-F1
#
_cell.length_a   1.000
_cell.length_b   1.000
_cell.length_c   1.000
_cell.angle_alpha   90.00
_cell.angle_beta   90.00
_cell.angle_gamma   90.00
#
_symmetry.space_group_name_H-M   'P 1'
#
loop_
_entity.id
_entity.type
_entity.pdbx_description
1 polymer ?
#
loop_
_entity_poly.entity_id
_entity_poly.type
_entity_poly.pdbx_seq_one_letter_code
_entity_poly.pdbx_strand_id
1 'polypeptide(L)' 'MGVYTMLENLWREKPEELRALMKQRLIRWRRQPAVVRVRKPLRLDRARKLGYKAKQG' A
#
# COMPACT_ATOMS: atom_id res chain seq x y z
N MET A 1 -20.84 4.75 2.12
CA MET A 1 -19.60 3.99 1.80
C MET A 1 -18.42 4.67 2.47
N GLY A 2 -17.57 3.93 3.18
CA GLY A 2 -16.40 4.49 3.86
C GLY A 2 -15.17 4.59 2.96
N VAL A 3 -14.24 5.48 3.27
CA VAL A 3 -12.98 5.61 2.51
C VAL A 3 -12.19 4.30 2.50
N TYR A 4 -12.18 3.56 3.61
CA TYR A 4 -11.49 2.26 3.70
C TYR A 4 -12.14 1.17 2.85
N THR A 5 -13.47 1.14 2.74
CA THR A 5 -14.17 0.17 1.90
C THR A 5 -13.91 0.44 0.41
N MET A 6 -13.79 1.72 0.00
CA MET A 6 -13.41 2.08 -1.35
C MET A 6 -11.96 1.67 -1.67
N LEU A 7 -11.03 1.90 -0.74
CA LEU A 7 -9.64 1.44 -0.88
C LEU A 7 -9.56 -0.09 -1.00
N GLU A 8 -10.32 -0.82 -0.20
CA GLU A 8 -10.37 -2.28 -0.29
C GLU A 8 -10.87 -2.76 -1.66
N ASN A 9 -11.93 -2.15 -2.19
CA ASN A 9 -12.44 -2.45 -3.53
C ASN A 9 -11.40 -2.13 -4.62
N LEU A 10 -10.71 -0.99 -4.52
CA LEU A 10 -9.62 -0.62 -5.44
C LEU A 10 -8.51 -1.70 -5.49
N TRP A 11 -8.10 -2.22 -4.32
CA TRP A 11 -7.11 -3.28 -4.23
C TRP A 11 -7.63 -4.66 -4.66
N ARG A 12 -8.95 -4.88 -4.61
CA ARG A 12 -9.62 -6.09 -5.10
C ARG A 12 -9.68 -6.09 -6.63
N GLU A 13 -10.23 -5.03 -7.21
CA GLU A 13 -10.44 -4.85 -8.65
C GLU A 13 -9.12 -4.70 -9.42
N LYS A 14 -8.14 -4.00 -8.83
CA LYS A 14 -6.82 -3.73 -9.44
C LYS A 14 -6.94 -3.13 -10.85
N PRO A 15 -7.48 -1.90 -10.98
CA PRO A 15 -7.54 -1.21 -12.26
C PRO A 15 -6.14 -0.99 -12.84
N GLU A 16 -6.08 -0.72 -14.13
CA GLU A 16 -4.82 -0.60 -14.88
C GLU A 16 -3.90 0.48 -14.28
N GLU A 17 -4.46 1.59 -13.80
CA GLU A 17 -3.71 2.65 -13.10
C GLU A 17 -2.98 2.13 -11.86
N LEU A 18 -3.64 1.30 -11.05
CA LEU A 18 -3.02 0.70 -9.87
C LEU A 18 -1.92 -0.28 -10.27
N ARG A 19 -2.14 -1.05 -11.35
CA ARG A 19 -1.13 -1.99 -11.88
C ARG A 19 0.09 -1.25 -12.42
N ALA A 20 -0.11 -0.17 -13.16
CA ALA A 20 0.96 0.68 -13.67
C ALA A 20 1.76 1.31 -12.52
N LEU A 21 1.08 1.82 -11.49
CA LEU A 21 1.71 2.34 -10.27
C LEU A 21 2.54 1.25 -9.56
N MET A 22 2.02 0.03 -9.44
CA MET A 22 2.77 -1.09 -8.85
C MET A 22 4.01 -1.45 -9.68
N LYS A 23 3.88 -1.48 -11.01
CA LYS A 23 5.00 -1.76 -11.92
C LYS A 23 6.13 -0.75 -11.75
N GLN A 24 5.81 0.54 -11.69
CA GLN A 24 6.79 1.61 -11.44
C GLN A 24 7.50 1.43 -10.08
N ARG A 25 6.75 1.07 -9.03
CA ARG A 25 7.31 0.80 -7.69
C ARG A 25 8.25 -0.40 -7.70
N LEU A 26 7.86 -1.51 -8.32
CA LEU A 26 8.68 -2.72 -8.42
C LEU A 26 10.02 -2.44 -9.13
N ILE A 27 10.01 -1.69 -10.23
CA ILE A 27 11.24 -1.29 -10.95
C ILE A 27 12.16 -0.48 -10.02
N ARG A 28 11.60 0.45 -9.25
CA ARG A 28 12.36 1.24 -8.28
C ARG A 28 12.94 0.37 -7.17
N TRP A 29 12.16 -0.54 -6.60
CA TRP A 29 12.57 -1.40 -5.48
C TRP A 29 13.67 -2.40 -5.85
N ARG A 30 13.74 -2.84 -7.11
CA ARG A 30 14.86 -3.69 -7.60
C ARG A 30 16.24 -3.05 -7.46
N ARG A 31 16.30 -1.72 -7.37
CA ARG A 31 17.55 -0.96 -7.20
C ARG A 31 17.86 -0.63 -5.74
N GLN A 32 16.98 -1.01 -4.81
CA GLN A 32 17.11 -0.72 -3.38
C GLN A 32 17.73 -1.91 -2.64
N PRO A 33 18.23 -1.69 -1.40
CA PRO A 33 18.65 -2.78 -0.53
C PRO A 33 17.54 -3.81 -0.30
N ALA A 34 17.93 -5.05 0.08
CA ALA A 34 17.01 -6.14 0.31
C ALA A 34 15.90 -5.82 1.33
N VAL A 35 16.21 -5.00 2.34
CA VAL A 35 15.26 -4.54 3.36
C VAL A 35 15.41 -3.04 3.56
N VAL A 36 14.30 -2.31 3.44
CA VAL A 36 14.24 -0.85 3.65
C VAL A 36 13.07 -0.50 4.56
N ARG A 37 13.31 0.38 5.53
CA ARG A 37 12.25 0.90 6.40
C ARG A 37 11.44 1.98 5.68
N VAL A 38 10.12 1.81 5.60
CA VAL A 38 9.19 2.79 5.03
C VAL A 38 8.46 3.54 6.15
N ARG A 39 8.21 4.85 5.97
CA ARG A 39 7.59 5.70 7.01
C ARG A 39 6.11 5.37 7.30
N LYS A 40 5.35 4.99 6.28
CA LYS A 40 3.91 4.71 6.37
C LYS A 40 3.54 3.48 5.53
N PRO A 41 2.47 2.75 5.90
CA PRO A 41 2.02 1.62 5.12
C PRO A 41 1.53 2.06 3.74
N LEU A 42 1.84 1.22 2.74
CA LEU A 42 1.42 1.44 1.36
C LEU A 42 -0.08 1.16 1.16
N ARG A 43 -0.62 0.22 1.95
CA ARG A 43 -2.02 -0.19 1.95
C ARG A 43 -2.62 0.06 3.33
N LEU A 44 -3.23 1.24 3.49
CA LEU A 44 -3.71 1.72 4.78
C LEU A 44 -4.93 0.93 5.28
N ASP A 45 -5.85 0.54 4.40
CA ASP A 45 -7.02 -0.27 4.74
C ASP A 45 -6.62 -1.58 5.43
N ARG A 46 -5.66 -2.32 4.85
CA ARG A 46 -5.19 -3.59 5.42
C ARG A 46 -4.38 -3.37 6.68
N ALA A 47 -3.51 -2.36 6.70
CA ALA A 47 -2.71 -2.06 7.88
C ALA A 47 -3.63 -1.79 9.08
N ARG A 48 -4.69 -0.99 8.92
CA ARG A 48 -5.67 -0.72 9.98
C ARG A 48 -6.37 -1.99 10.46
N LYS A 49 -6.77 -2.90 9.56
CA LYS A 49 -7.37 -4.20 9.92
C LYS A 49 -6.41 -5.09 10.71
N LEU A 50 -5.10 -4.98 10.46
CA LEU A 50 -4.06 -5.71 11.19
C LEU A 50 -3.63 -5.01 12.50
N GLY A 51 -4.30 -3.93 12.90
CA GLY A 51 -4.01 -3.23 14.16
C GLY A 51 -3.04 -2.06 14.05
N TYR A 52 -2.59 -1.68 12.84
CA TYR A 52 -1.78 -0.48 12.66
C TYR A 52 -2.52 0.76 13.20
N LYS A 53 -1.87 1.50 14.07
CA LYS A 53 -2.31 2.82 14.52
C LYS A 53 -1.23 3.82 14.13
N ALA A 54 -1.64 4.95 13.55
CA ALA A 54 -0.74 6.07 13.27
C ALA A 54 -0.45 6.82 14.58
N LYS A 55 0.33 6.16 15.45
CA LYS A 55 0.82 6.69 16.72
C LYS A 55 2.34 6.59 16.73
N GLN A 56 2.95 7.39 17.59
CA GLN A 56 4.36 7.24 17.90
C GLN A 56 4.49 6.04 18.84
N GLY A 57 5.19 4.99 18.41
CA GLY A 57 5.29 3.73 19.15
C GLY A 57 4.08 2.84 18.87
#